data_AF-A0A0Q6AJU5-F1
#
_entry.id   AF-A0A0Q6AJU5-F1
#
_cell.length_a   1.000
_cell.length_b   1.000
_cell.length_c   1.000
_cell.angle_alpha   90.00
_cell.angle_beta   90.00
_cell.angle_gamma   90.00
#
_symmetry.space_group_name_H-M   'P 1'
#
loop_
_entity.id
_entity.type
_entity.pdbx_description
1 polymer ?
#
loop_
_entity_poly.entity_id
_entity_poly.type
_entity_poly.pdbx_seq_one_letter_code
_entity_poly.pdbx_strand_id
1 'polypeptide(L)' 'MLTALFLAAALQTAPAPPPEKKICRRDVATGTIMPRRTCRTRAEWAQIDAATANLTDQTMRQRAAQPSALREY' A
#
# COMPACT_ATOMS: atom_id res chain seq x y z
N MET A 1 -2.68 31.02 -54.51
CA MET A 1 -2.75 31.83 -53.28
C MET A 1 -2.21 30.98 -52.16
N LEU A 2 -1.10 31.44 -51.57
CA LEU A 2 -0.38 30.76 -50.49
C LEU A 2 -1.17 30.79 -49.17
N THR A 3 -0.79 29.87 -48.29
CA THR A 3 -0.95 29.84 -46.82
C THR A 3 -2.33 29.51 -46.24
N ALA A 4 -2.49 28.27 -45.80
CA ALA A 4 -3.18 27.92 -44.56
C ALA A 4 -2.30 26.89 -43.83
N LEU A 5 -1.24 27.36 -43.18
CA LEU A 5 -1.13 27.46 -41.72
C LEU A 5 -1.44 26.13 -41.01
N PHE A 6 -0.33 25.45 -40.71
CA PHE A 6 -0.19 24.36 -39.77
C PHE A 6 -0.96 24.62 -38.47
N LEU A 7 -1.91 23.75 -38.15
CA LEU A 7 -2.45 23.60 -36.81
C LEU A 7 -1.44 22.83 -35.95
N ALA A 8 -0.55 23.55 -35.29
CA ALA A 8 0.33 22.98 -34.28
C ALA A 8 -0.48 22.70 -33.01
N ALA A 9 -0.79 21.43 -32.76
CA ALA A 9 -1.37 20.98 -31.51
C ALA A 9 -0.33 21.18 -30.39
N ALA A 10 -0.56 22.19 -29.54
CA ALA A 10 0.19 22.37 -28.31
C ALA A 10 -0.18 21.22 -27.35
N LEU A 11 0.62 20.16 -27.35
CA LEU A 11 0.66 19.20 -26.25
C LEU A 11 1.24 19.92 -25.05
N GLN A 12 0.36 20.54 -24.26
CA GLN A 12 0.71 21.09 -22.96
C GLN A 12 1.12 19.91 -22.06
N THR A 13 2.42 19.63 -21.97
CA THR A 13 2.96 18.66 -21.02
C THR A 13 2.75 19.22 -19.62
N ALA A 14 1.68 18.80 -18.97
CA ALA A 14 1.44 19.11 -17.56
C ALA A 14 2.65 18.62 -16.74
N PRO A 15 3.13 19.41 -15.77
CA PRO A 15 4.25 19.00 -14.94
C PRO A 15 3.89 17.70 -14.21
N ALA A 16 4.81 16.74 -14.24
CA ALA A 16 4.64 15.48 -13.53
C ALA A 16 4.41 15.74 -12.03
N PRO A 17 3.54 14.97 -11.37
CA PRO A 17 3.28 15.14 -9.94
C PRO A 17 4.58 15.00 -9.14
N PRO A 18 4.74 15.78 -8.05
CA PRO A 18 5.95 15.72 -7.24
C PRO A 18 6.16 14.31 -6.67
N PRO A 19 7.43 13.87 -6.54
CA PRO A 19 7.73 12.55 -6.03
C PRO A 19 7.17 12.38 -4.62
N GLU A 20 6.50 11.25 -4.41
CA GLU A 20 5.83 10.98 -3.14
C GLU A 20 6.85 10.82 -2.01
N LYS A 21 6.62 11.51 -0.90
CA LYS A 21 7.51 11.45 0.27
C LYS A 21 7.42 10.07 0.91
N LYS A 22 8.58 9.48 1.20
CA LYS A 22 8.67 8.23 1.96
C LYS A 22 8.42 8.49 3.44
N ILE A 23 7.55 7.68 4.02
CA ILE A 23 7.20 7.66 5.45
C ILE A 23 7.89 6.45 6.07
N CYS A 24 8.72 6.69 7.08
CA CYS A 24 9.45 5.64 7.78
C CYS A 24 8.70 5.19 9.03
N ARG A 25 8.23 3.94 9.05
CA ARG A 25 7.64 3.29 10.24
C ARG A 25 8.68 2.38 10.91
N ARG A 26 8.55 2.15 12.23
CA ARG A 26 9.37 1.18 12.97
C ARG A 26 8.59 -0.12 13.07
N ASP A 27 9.15 -1.20 12.52
CA ASP A 27 8.54 -2.51 12.53
C ASP A 27 9.35 -3.43 13.44
N VAL A 28 8.68 -4.10 14.37
CA VAL A 28 9.27 -5.17 15.18
C VAL A 28 8.88 -6.48 14.50
N ALA A 29 9.84 -7.11 13.82
CA ALA A 29 9.58 -8.39 13.17
C ALA A 29 9.46 -9.51 14.21
N THR A 30 8.51 -10.42 13.99
CA THR A 30 8.35 -11.61 14.84
C THR A 30 9.66 -12.40 14.89
N GLY A 31 10.13 -12.70 16.10
CA GLY A 31 11.40 -13.41 16.31
C GLY A 31 12.63 -12.52 16.54
N THR A 32 12.48 -11.19 16.53
CA THR A 32 13.53 -10.28 16.99
C THR A 32 12.96 -9.13 17.81
N ILE A 33 13.61 -8.81 18.94
CA ILE A 33 13.26 -7.64 19.76
C ILE A 33 13.79 -6.33 19.16
N MET A 34 14.70 -6.40 18.19
CA MET A 34 15.29 -5.21 17.58
C MET A 34 14.36 -4.64 16.49
N PRO A 35 13.89 -3.39 16.64
CA PRO A 35 13.04 -2.75 15.65
C PRO A 35 13.87 -2.39 14.41
N ARG A 36 13.29 -2.62 13.23
CA ARG A 36 13.83 -2.15 11.94
C ARG A 36 13.03 -0.94 11.47
N ARG A 37 13.65 -0.08 10.66
CA ARG A 37 12.97 1.06 10.02
C ARG A 37 12.66 0.73 8.58
N THR A 38 11.38 0.75 8.22
CA THR A 38 10.91 0.54 6.85
C THR A 38 10.39 1.87 6.33
N CYS A 39 10.93 2.36 5.22
CA CYS A 39 10.48 3.60 4.58
C CYS A 39 9.77 3.28 3.26
N ARG A 40 8.50 3.67 3.16
CA ARG A 40 7.61 3.41 2.00
C ARG A 40 6.79 4.66 1.70
N THR A 41 6.22 4.76 0.50
CA THR A 41 5.28 5.84 0.16
C THR A 41 3.94 5.67 0.87
N ARG A 42 3.06 6.68 0.85
CA ARG A 42 1.72 6.54 1.44
C ARG A 42 0.91 5.51 0.67
N ALA A 43 1.03 5.48 -0.66
CA ALA A 43 0.37 4.47 -1.49
C ALA A 43 0.79 3.04 -1.11
N GLU A 44 2.10 2.79 -0.93
CA GLU A 44 2.61 1.49 -0.50
C GLU A 44 2.12 1.11 0.90
N TRP A 45 2.12 2.06 1.85
CA TRP A 45 1.57 1.81 3.18
C TRP A 45 0.08 1.48 3.17
N ALA A 46 -0.71 2.17 2.34
CA ALA A 46 -2.13 1.88 2.20
C ALA A 46 -2.40 0.45 1.71
N GLN A 47 -1.56 -0.06 0.79
CA GLN A 47 -1.64 -1.45 0.32
C GLN A 47 -1.33 -2.44 1.45
N ILE A 48 -0.29 -2.17 2.25
CA ILE A 48 0.09 -3.01 3.39
C ILE A 48 -1.03 -3.03 4.45
N ASP A 49 -1.56 -1.85 4.78
CA ASP A 49 -2.61 -1.69 5.78
C ASP A 49 -3.89 -2.44 5.34
N ALA A 50 -4.27 -2.35 4.05
CA ALA A 50 -5.40 -3.07 3.48
C ALA A 50 -5.21 -4.60 3.47
N ALA A 51 -4.03 -5.08 3.08
CA ALA A 51 -3.72 -6.51 3.11
C ALA A 51 -3.79 -7.08 4.54
N THR A 52 -3.28 -6.33 5.52
CA THR A 52 -3.29 -6.72 6.93
C THR A 52 -4.70 -6.78 7.52
N ALA A 53 -5.57 -5.83 7.15
CA ALA A 53 -6.96 -5.81 7.59
C ALA A 53 -7.72 -7.06 7.11
N ASN A 54 -7.54 -7.45 5.85
CA ASN A 54 -8.18 -8.65 5.29
C ASN A 54 -7.74 -9.93 5.98
N LEU A 55 -6.43 -10.09 6.25
CA LEU A 55 -5.91 -11.26 6.96
C LEU A 55 -6.48 -11.34 8.39
N THR A 56 -6.60 -10.19 9.06
CA THR A 56 -7.14 -10.11 10.41
C THR A 56 -8.61 -10.54 10.44
N ASP A 57 -9.43 -10.01 9.53
CA ASP A 57 -10.85 -10.39 9.40
C ASP A 57 -11.01 -11.90 9.13
N GLN A 58 -10.24 -12.45 8.18
CA GLN A 58 -10.25 -13.88 7.88
C GLN A 58 -9.87 -14.72 9.10
N THR A 59 -8.80 -14.35 9.82
CA THR A 59 -8.35 -15.05 11.02
C THR A 59 -9.40 -15.03 12.12
N MET A 60 -10.06 -13.88 12.32
CA MET A 60 -11.13 -13.75 13.31
C MET A 60 -12.33 -14.62 12.96
N ARG A 61 -12.74 -14.66 11.69
CA ARG A 61 -13.82 -15.54 11.21
C ARG A 61 -13.49 -17.01 11.39
N GLN A 62 -12.26 -17.42 11.07
CA GLN A 62 -11.80 -18.79 11.27
C GLN A 62 -11.85 -19.19 12.75
N ARG A 63 -11.40 -18.32 13.65
CA ARG A 63 -11.46 -18.55 15.10
C ARG A 63 -12.90 -18.64 15.61
N ALA A 64 -13.80 -17.79 15.10
CA ALA A 64 -15.22 -17.84 15.46
C ALA A 64 -15.92 -19.09 14.93
N ALA A 65 -15.50 -19.61 13.78
CA ALA A 65 -16.04 -20.82 13.18
C ALA A 65 -15.42 -22.12 13.75
N GLN A 66 -14.30 -22.04 14.49
CA GLN A 66 -13.63 -23.22 15.04
C GLN A 66 -14.40 -23.72 16.29
N PRO A 67 -14.93 -24.96 16.28
CA PRO A 67 -15.61 -25.51 17.44
C PRO A 67 -14.60 -25.73 18.57
N SER A 68 -14.95 -25.32 19.80
CA SER A 68 -14.11 -25.35 21.00
C SER A 68 -13.72 -26.75 21.50
N ALA A 69 -14.02 -27.81 20.73
CA ALA A 69 -13.87 -29.22 21.11
C ALA A 69 -12.50 -29.84 20.78
N LEU A 70 -11.54 -29.08 20.23
CA LEU A 70 -10.17 -29.56 19.96
C LEU A 70 -9.11 -29.03 20.94
N ARG A 71 -9.54 -28.47 22.08
CA ARG A 71 -8.64 -27.96 23.14
C ARG A 71 -8.54 -28.93 24.32
N GLU A 72 -8.48 -30.23 24.05
CA GLU A 72 -8.23 -31.26 25.06
C GLU A 72 -7.18 -32.23 24.54
N TYR A 73 -5.94 -32.01 24.96
CA TYR A 73 -4.91 -33.04 25.23
C TYR A 73 -3.80 -32.42 26.08
#